data_AF-A0AA40BKI7-F1
#
_entry.id   AF-A0AA40BKI7-F1
#
_cell.length_a   1.000
_cell.length_b   1.000
_cell.length_c   1.000
_cell.angle_alpha   90.00
_cell.angle_beta   90.00
_cell.angle_gamma   90.00
#
_symmetry.space_group_name_H-M   'P 1'
#
loop_
_entity.id
_entity.type
_entity.pdbx_description
1 polymer ?
#
loop_
_entity_poly.entity_id
_entity_poly.type
_entity_poly.pdbx_seq_one_letter_code
_entity_poly.pdbx_strand_id
1 'polypeptide(L)'
;MASITKAPQKSWTNVTSDAELVKHLLELYFCWEYPTLASLSKEHFRQDFSSGSSRYCSPLLVNALLALGSRFSDRPEPRTDPDDPFTAGDAFFEEAKRLFWEQTDHQDLTAVQAIGIMSIREASCGRDIDSRYYAGQSVRLAIEMGLHRLDDDGTGDDHRTVQLITLWGAFSLDHAWSLTTGGLPQFSRFPRFPSKIHVNSELEETSWAPYTDDGPDPRPEAQQPCHIRSVFNCFCELKIYHKYLHWYENIPDALRLGLNF
;
A
#
# COMPACT_ATOMS: atom_id res chain seq x y z
N MET A 1 -14.53 30.89 34.48
CA MET A 1 -13.51 30.04 33.83
C MET A 1 -14.25 29.03 32.96
N ALA A 2 -14.31 29.27 31.65
CA ALA A 2 -14.95 28.35 30.71
C ALA A 2 -14.08 27.10 30.57
N SER A 3 -14.65 25.95 30.91
CA SER A 3 -14.03 24.65 30.72
C SER A 3 -13.86 24.42 29.22
N ILE A 4 -12.61 24.37 28.74
CA ILE A 4 -12.31 23.99 27.36
C ILE A 4 -12.63 22.49 27.27
N THR A 5 -13.83 22.16 26.83
CA THR A 5 -14.17 20.81 26.39
C THR A 5 -13.25 20.47 25.23
N LYS A 6 -12.21 19.69 25.52
CA LYS A 6 -11.35 19.03 24.52
C LYS A 6 -12.30 18.28 23.58
N ALA A 7 -12.29 18.62 22.29
CA ALA A 7 -13.04 17.85 21.29
C ALA A 7 -12.65 16.37 21.42
N PRO A 8 -13.59 15.42 21.30
CA PRO A 8 -13.27 14.00 21.37
C PRO A 8 -12.20 13.70 20.33
N GLN A 9 -11.07 13.14 20.79
CA GLN A 9 -9.97 12.74 19.92
C GLN A 9 -10.52 11.71 18.93
N LYS A 10 -10.52 12.05 17.65
CA LYS A 10 -11.05 11.20 16.59
C LYS A 10 -10.21 9.92 16.53
N SER A 11 -10.76 8.80 16.99
CA SER A 11 -10.11 7.51 16.84
C SER A 11 -10.12 7.10 15.38
N TRP A 12 -8.99 6.59 14.88
CA TRP A 12 -8.89 6.08 13.51
C TRP A 12 -9.47 4.67 13.35
N THR A 13 -9.69 3.95 14.44
CA THR A 13 -10.28 2.61 14.45
C THR A 13 -11.22 2.43 15.63
N ASN A 14 -12.28 1.63 15.43
CA ASN A 14 -13.19 1.20 16.48
C ASN A 14 -12.89 -0.22 16.99
N VAL A 15 -11.90 -0.90 16.40
CA VAL A 15 -11.52 -2.28 16.75
C VAL A 15 -10.79 -2.34 18.09
N THR A 16 -10.00 -1.31 18.41
CA THR A 16 -9.28 -1.20 19.69
C THR A 16 -9.20 0.25 20.15
N SER A 17 -9.16 0.45 21.46
CA SER A 17 -8.84 1.73 22.10
C SER A 17 -7.37 1.83 22.54
N ASP A 18 -6.57 0.78 22.32
CA ASP A 18 -5.16 0.74 22.69
C ASP A 18 -4.29 1.48 21.65
N ALA A 19 -3.87 2.69 22.00
CA ALA A 19 -3.03 3.53 21.16
C ALA A 19 -1.62 2.97 20.95
N GLU A 20 -1.07 2.24 21.93
CA GLU A 20 0.27 1.65 21.80
C GLU A 20 0.24 0.46 20.87
N LEU A 21 -0.82 -0.36 20.91
CA LEU A 21 -1.03 -1.42 19.92
C LEU A 21 -1.14 -0.84 18.50
N VAL A 22 -1.97 0.19 18.31
CA VAL A 22 -2.12 0.86 17.00
C VAL A 22 -0.77 1.37 16.47
N LYS A 23 0.00 2.06 17.32
CA LYS A 23 1.33 2.56 16.96
C LYS A 23 2.29 1.42 16.63
N HIS A 24 2.32 0.37 17.44
CA HIS A 24 3.17 -0.79 17.25
C HIS A 24 2.93 -1.49 15.91
N LEU A 25 1.66 -1.75 15.58
CA LEU A 25 1.27 -2.38 14.31
C LEU A 25 1.60 -1.50 13.09
N LEU A 26 1.46 -0.18 13.21
CA LEU A 26 1.88 0.75 12.15
C LEU A 26 3.40 0.73 11.94
N GLU A 27 4.19 0.69 13.01
CA GLU A 27 5.66 0.59 12.89
C GLU A 27 6.09 -0.74 12.25
N LEU A 28 5.42 -1.85 12.59
CA LEU A 28 5.65 -3.14 11.93
C LEU A 28 5.36 -3.06 10.42
N TYR A 29 4.22 -2.51 10.02
CA TYR A 29 3.93 -2.29 8.60
C TYR A 29 5.01 -1.44 7.92
N PHE A 30 5.39 -0.31 8.53
CA PHE A 30 6.36 0.61 7.95
C PHE A 30 7.79 0.07 7.92
N CYS A 31 8.10 -0.92 8.76
CA CYS A 31 9.39 -1.59 8.80
C CYS A 31 9.47 -2.68 7.72
N TRP A 32 8.45 -3.54 7.61
CA TRP A 32 8.51 -4.79 6.87
C TRP A 32 7.88 -4.74 5.48
N GLU A 33 6.69 -4.15 5.34
CA GLU A 33 5.99 -4.11 4.04
C GLU A 33 6.28 -2.85 3.25
N TYR A 34 6.23 -1.68 3.91
CA TYR A 34 6.36 -0.39 3.21
C TYR A 34 7.59 -0.28 2.28
N PRO A 35 8.77 -0.88 2.58
CA PRO A 35 9.91 -0.85 1.67
C PRO A 35 9.71 -1.55 0.31
N THR A 36 8.85 -2.56 0.22
CA THR A 36 8.62 -3.32 -1.04
C THR A 36 7.60 -2.60 -1.92
N LEU A 37 6.47 -2.18 -1.34
CA LEU A 37 5.35 -1.55 -2.03
C LEU A 37 4.94 -0.26 -1.31
N ALA A 38 5.71 0.80 -1.54
CA ALA A 38 5.45 2.13 -1.01
C ALA A 38 4.29 2.82 -1.76
N SER A 39 3.05 2.34 -1.58
CA SER A 39 1.85 2.88 -2.23
C SER A 39 1.33 4.18 -1.63
N LEU A 40 1.91 4.66 -0.54
CA LEU A 40 1.56 5.90 0.15
C LEU A 40 2.80 6.69 0.56
N SER A 41 2.66 7.98 0.90
CA SER A 41 3.77 8.76 1.47
C SER A 41 3.76 8.65 3.00
N LYS A 42 4.76 7.95 3.56
CA LYS A 42 4.89 7.76 5.03
C LYS A 42 4.89 9.08 5.81
N GLU A 43 5.53 10.11 5.29
CA GLU A 43 5.60 11.44 5.92
C GLU A 43 4.22 12.09 6.02
N HIS A 44 3.53 12.22 4.88
CA HIS A 44 2.20 12.81 4.80
C HIS A 44 1.18 12.03 5.61
N PHE A 45 1.22 10.70 5.55
CA PHE A 45 0.39 9.84 6.38
C PHE A 45 0.61 10.09 7.87
N ARG A 46 1.87 10.13 8.34
CA ARG A 46 2.18 10.34 9.76
C ARG A 46 1.74 11.72 10.26
N GLN A 47 1.90 12.75 9.44
CA GLN A 47 1.44 14.11 9.76
C GLN A 47 -0.08 14.16 9.92
N ASP A 48 -0.81 13.54 8.99
CA ASP A 48 -2.27 13.52 9.01
C ASP A 48 -2.83 12.61 10.11
N PHE A 49 -2.20 11.45 10.34
CA PHE A 49 -2.52 10.55 11.44
C PHE A 49 -2.42 11.25 12.80
N SER A 50 -1.37 12.05 13.00
CA SER A 50 -1.13 12.76 14.27
C SER A 50 -2.04 13.99 14.45
N SER A 51 -2.34 14.69 13.36
CA SER A 51 -3.18 15.91 13.39
C SER A 51 -4.68 15.63 13.35
N GLY A 52 -5.10 14.40 13.03
CA GLY A 52 -6.52 14.06 12.82
C GLY A 52 -7.05 14.50 11.44
N SER A 53 -6.17 15.01 10.57
CA SER A 53 -6.49 15.43 9.21
C SER A 53 -6.79 14.20 8.34
N SER A 54 -7.83 14.29 7.52
CA SER A 54 -8.26 13.19 6.65
C SER A 54 -7.81 13.32 5.20
N ARG A 55 -6.73 14.06 4.93
CA ARG A 55 -6.28 14.35 3.55
C ARG A 55 -5.45 13.20 2.96
N TYR A 56 -4.58 12.58 3.75
CA TYR A 56 -3.72 11.44 3.40
C TYR A 56 -3.78 10.33 4.46
N CYS A 57 -4.76 10.41 5.36
CA CYS A 57 -5.06 9.42 6.38
C CYS A 57 -6.58 9.25 6.45
N SER A 58 -7.06 8.02 6.57
CA SER A 58 -8.49 7.74 6.75
C SER A 58 -8.68 6.52 7.64
N PRO A 59 -9.84 6.37 8.30
CA PRO A 59 -10.13 5.15 9.07
C PRO A 59 -9.98 3.89 8.22
N LEU A 60 -10.40 3.94 6.95
CA LEU A 60 -10.25 2.84 6.00
C LEU A 60 -8.77 2.46 5.81
N LEU A 61 -7.92 3.45 5.51
CA LEU A 61 -6.49 3.23 5.33
C LEU A 61 -5.82 2.73 6.62
N VAL A 62 -6.13 3.33 7.77
CA VAL A 62 -5.55 2.92 9.05
C VAL A 62 -5.92 1.47 9.37
N ASN A 63 -7.19 1.07 9.24
CA ASN A 63 -7.59 -0.31 9.50
C ASN A 63 -6.92 -1.30 8.52
N ALA A 64 -6.76 -0.94 7.24
CA ALA A 64 -6.01 -1.78 6.30
C ALA A 64 -4.54 -1.95 6.71
N LEU A 65 -3.87 -0.86 7.11
CA LEU A 65 -2.49 -0.90 7.59
C LEU A 65 -2.34 -1.72 8.88
N LEU A 66 -3.26 -1.58 9.83
CA LEU A 66 -3.27 -2.36 11.07
C LEU A 66 -3.52 -3.85 10.80
N ALA A 67 -4.41 -4.18 9.87
CA ALA A 67 -4.67 -5.56 9.48
C ALA A 67 -3.42 -6.26 8.93
N LEU A 68 -2.68 -5.58 8.05
CA LEU A 68 -1.43 -6.11 7.51
C LEU A 68 -0.30 -6.08 8.54
N GLY A 69 -0.16 -5.00 9.30
CA GLY A 69 0.83 -4.87 10.38
C GLY A 69 0.73 -5.99 11.42
N SER A 70 -0.50 -6.43 11.73
CA SER A 70 -0.78 -7.55 12.64
C SER A 70 -0.16 -8.87 12.19
N ARG A 71 0.10 -9.06 10.89
CA ARG A 71 0.74 -10.27 10.35
C ARG A 71 2.22 -10.39 10.68
N PHE A 72 2.84 -9.30 11.13
CA PHE A 72 4.25 -9.25 11.53
C PHE A 72 4.43 -9.26 13.06
N SER A 73 3.35 -9.47 13.83
CA SER A 73 3.38 -9.52 15.29
C SER A 73 2.99 -10.90 15.80
N ASP A 74 3.70 -11.40 16.80
CA ASP A 74 3.38 -12.63 17.55
C ASP A 74 2.50 -12.34 18.77
N ARG A 75 2.16 -11.07 19.01
CA ARG A 75 1.25 -10.65 20.08
C ARG A 75 -0.16 -11.25 19.88
N PRO A 76 -0.82 -11.73 20.95
CA PRO A 76 -2.20 -12.23 20.87
C PRO A 76 -3.26 -11.13 20.72
N GLU A 77 -3.00 -9.90 21.15
CA GLU A 77 -3.94 -8.78 21.17
C GLU A 77 -4.62 -8.46 19.82
N PRO A 78 -3.92 -8.49 18.65
CA PRO A 78 -4.56 -8.27 17.35
C PRO A 78 -5.30 -9.49 16.77
N ARG A 79 -5.34 -10.64 17.47
CA ARG A 79 -5.99 -11.87 16.98
C ARG A 79 -7.46 -11.89 17.38
N THR A 80 -8.32 -12.40 16.49
CA THR A 80 -9.73 -12.65 16.84
C THR A 80 -9.88 -13.95 17.64
N ASP A 81 -9.00 -14.92 17.40
CA ASP A 81 -8.77 -16.08 18.26
C ASP A 81 -7.33 -15.98 18.83
N PRO A 82 -7.16 -15.71 20.14
CA PRO A 82 -5.84 -15.59 20.75
C PRO A 82 -4.92 -16.81 20.53
N ASP A 83 -5.52 -18.00 20.39
CA ASP A 83 -4.82 -19.27 20.24
C ASP A 83 -4.48 -19.59 18.76
N ASP A 84 -5.02 -18.84 17.80
CA ASP A 84 -4.76 -19.02 16.37
C ASP A 84 -4.01 -17.80 15.76
N PRO A 85 -2.68 -17.91 15.52
CA PRO A 85 -1.88 -16.87 14.87
C PRO A 85 -2.34 -16.48 13.45
N PHE A 86 -3.12 -17.32 12.76
CA PHE A 86 -3.63 -17.00 11.43
C PHE A 86 -4.75 -15.94 11.47
N THR A 87 -5.36 -15.72 12.63
CA THR A 87 -6.43 -14.72 12.81
C THR A 87 -5.93 -13.31 13.13
N ALA A 88 -4.61 -13.12 13.24
CA ALA A 88 -4.02 -11.81 13.51
C ALA A 88 -4.44 -10.80 12.44
N GLY A 89 -5.09 -9.71 12.88
CA GLY A 89 -5.54 -8.63 12.00
C GLY A 89 -6.90 -8.86 11.33
N ASP A 90 -7.61 -9.95 11.63
CA ASP A 90 -8.95 -10.23 11.06
C ASP A 90 -9.95 -9.14 11.40
N ALA A 91 -10.05 -8.72 12.67
CA ALA A 91 -10.97 -7.66 13.08
C ALA A 91 -10.72 -6.32 12.37
N PHE A 92 -9.45 -5.94 12.20
CA PHE A 92 -9.07 -4.73 11.45
C PHE A 92 -9.43 -4.86 9.96
N PHE A 93 -9.26 -6.04 9.37
CA PHE A 93 -9.60 -6.27 7.97
C PHE A 93 -11.12 -6.23 7.73
N GLU A 94 -11.92 -6.83 8.63
CA GLU A 94 -13.38 -6.73 8.58
C GLU A 94 -13.84 -5.27 8.71
N GLU A 95 -13.23 -4.49 9.60
CA GLU A 95 -13.54 -3.07 9.75
C GLU A 95 -13.17 -2.27 8.48
N ALA A 96 -12.02 -2.57 7.86
CA ALA A 96 -11.64 -1.97 6.59
C ALA A 96 -12.67 -2.28 5.48
N LYS A 97 -13.13 -3.53 5.36
CA LYS A 97 -14.20 -3.90 4.41
C LYS A 97 -15.50 -3.17 4.69
N ARG A 98 -15.93 -3.09 5.95
CA ARG A 98 -17.15 -2.37 6.36
C ARG A 98 -17.06 -0.89 5.95
N LEU A 99 -15.96 -0.23 6.28
CA LEU A 99 -15.71 1.17 5.93
C LEU A 99 -15.67 1.38 4.41
N PHE A 100 -15.06 0.45 3.68
CA PHE A 100 -15.04 0.50 2.22
C PHE A 100 -16.45 0.41 1.64
N TRP A 101 -17.31 -0.49 2.12
CA TRP A 101 -18.68 -0.62 1.59
C TRP A 101 -19.64 0.51 2.01
N GLU A 102 -19.41 1.16 3.14
CA GLU A 102 -20.23 2.29 3.59
C GLU A 102 -19.92 3.60 2.88
N GLN A 103 -18.73 3.71 2.29
CA GLN A 103 -18.29 4.93 1.64
C GLN A 103 -19.06 5.14 0.32
N THR A 104 -19.76 6.27 0.20
CA THR A 104 -20.59 6.58 -0.99
C THR A 104 -19.76 6.99 -2.21
N ASP A 105 -18.58 7.57 -1.98
CA ASP A 105 -17.65 8.00 -3.02
C ASP A 105 -16.23 7.55 -2.67
N HIS A 106 -15.66 6.69 -3.52
CA HIS A 106 -14.32 6.14 -3.34
C HIS A 106 -13.24 6.96 -4.06
N GLN A 107 -13.55 8.12 -4.64
CA GLN A 107 -12.57 8.95 -5.37
C GLN A 107 -11.60 9.70 -4.43
N ASP A 108 -10.92 8.97 -3.55
CA ASP A 108 -9.91 9.46 -2.63
C ASP A 108 -8.63 8.60 -2.71
N LEU A 109 -7.48 9.26 -2.58
CA LEU A 109 -6.17 8.60 -2.57
C LEU A 109 -6.08 7.57 -1.45
N THR A 110 -6.67 7.87 -0.29
CA THR A 110 -6.63 6.95 0.86
C THR A 110 -7.41 5.66 0.59
N ALA A 111 -8.47 5.71 -0.24
CA ALA A 111 -9.22 4.52 -0.66
C ALA A 111 -8.38 3.66 -1.61
N VAL A 112 -7.73 4.27 -2.62
CA VAL A 112 -6.82 3.56 -3.53
C VAL A 112 -5.71 2.84 -2.76
N GLN A 113 -5.10 3.56 -1.81
CA GLN A 113 -4.03 3.04 -0.95
C GLN A 113 -4.53 1.89 -0.08
N ALA A 114 -5.66 2.07 0.60
CA ALA A 114 -6.23 1.06 1.50
C ALA A 114 -6.54 -0.25 0.77
N ILE A 115 -7.17 -0.18 -0.39
CA ILE A 115 -7.49 -1.38 -1.20
C ILE A 115 -6.20 -2.08 -1.64
N GLY A 116 -5.16 -1.33 -2.01
CA GLY A 116 -3.84 -1.90 -2.32
C GLY A 116 -3.23 -2.64 -1.12
N ILE A 117 -3.34 -2.09 0.08
CA ILE A 117 -2.89 -2.74 1.32
C ILE A 117 -3.74 -3.98 1.65
N MET A 118 -5.06 -3.91 1.45
CA MET A 118 -5.96 -5.06 1.62
C MET A 118 -5.59 -6.21 0.69
N SER A 119 -5.16 -5.92 -0.56
CA SER A 119 -4.61 -6.93 -1.46
C SER A 119 -3.42 -7.65 -0.83
N ILE A 120 -2.41 -6.91 -0.36
CA ILE A 120 -1.20 -7.50 0.23
C ILE A 120 -1.54 -8.33 1.48
N ARG A 121 -2.49 -7.86 2.28
CA ARG A 121 -3.01 -8.62 3.43
C ARG A 121 -3.58 -9.96 3.02
N GLU A 122 -4.46 -10.01 2.01
CA GLU A 122 -5.02 -11.28 1.54
C GLU A 122 -3.94 -12.23 0.99
N ALA A 123 -2.93 -11.67 0.31
CA ALA A 123 -1.76 -12.41 -0.15
C ALA A 123 -1.04 -13.10 1.00
N SER A 124 -0.79 -12.36 2.09
CA SER A 124 -0.10 -12.86 3.28
C SER A 124 -0.87 -13.98 4.00
N CYS A 125 -2.15 -14.16 3.66
CA CYS A 125 -3.01 -15.22 4.17
C CYS A 125 -3.25 -16.35 3.15
N GLY A 126 -2.53 -16.35 2.02
CA GLY A 126 -2.68 -17.34 0.96
C GLY A 126 -3.98 -17.22 0.17
N ARG A 127 -4.68 -16.08 0.24
CA ARG A 127 -5.94 -15.84 -0.47
C ARG A 127 -5.68 -15.08 -1.77
N ASP A 128 -5.01 -15.74 -2.69
CA ASP A 128 -4.51 -15.15 -3.94
C ASP A 128 -5.61 -14.59 -4.85
N ILE A 129 -6.81 -15.16 -4.81
CA ILE A 129 -7.95 -14.70 -5.63
C ILE A 129 -8.45 -13.36 -5.10
N ASP A 130 -8.67 -13.26 -3.79
CA ASP A 130 -9.10 -12.03 -3.13
C ASP A 130 -8.04 -10.94 -3.24
N SER A 131 -6.76 -11.31 -3.08
CA SER A 131 -5.64 -10.40 -3.27
C SER A 131 -5.63 -9.78 -4.68
N ARG A 132 -5.73 -10.61 -5.72
CA ARG A 132 -5.82 -10.15 -7.12
C ARG A 132 -7.03 -9.26 -7.37
N TYR A 133 -8.18 -9.58 -6.77
CA TYR A 133 -9.36 -8.74 -6.86
C TYR A 133 -9.09 -7.34 -6.30
N TYR A 134 -8.56 -7.23 -5.08
CA TYR A 134 -8.25 -5.93 -4.49
C TYR A 134 -7.17 -5.18 -5.27
N ALA A 135 -6.11 -5.84 -5.75
CA ALA A 135 -5.08 -5.19 -6.56
C ALA A 135 -5.67 -4.56 -7.83
N GLY A 136 -6.53 -5.29 -8.53
CA GLY A 136 -7.23 -4.80 -9.72
C GLY A 136 -8.16 -3.61 -9.42
N GLN A 137 -8.87 -3.64 -8.29
CA GLN A 137 -9.73 -2.55 -7.86
C GLN A 137 -8.94 -1.30 -7.48
N SER A 138 -7.80 -1.45 -6.79
CA SER A 138 -6.92 -0.33 -6.42
C SER A 138 -6.44 0.42 -7.67
N VAL A 139 -5.91 -0.31 -8.65
CA VAL A 139 -5.40 0.34 -9.87
C VAL A 139 -6.51 0.92 -10.73
N ARG A 140 -7.67 0.26 -10.82
CA ARG A 140 -8.85 0.79 -11.52
C ARG A 140 -9.28 2.13 -10.95
N LEU A 141 -9.40 2.23 -9.63
CA LEU A 141 -9.79 3.45 -8.94
C LEU A 141 -8.78 4.59 -9.18
N ALA A 142 -7.48 4.29 -9.13
CA ALA A 142 -6.43 5.26 -9.47
C ALA A 142 -6.56 5.83 -10.90
N ILE A 143 -6.97 4.98 -11.85
CA ILE A 143 -7.19 5.37 -13.25
C ILE A 143 -8.47 6.19 -13.40
N GLU A 144 -9.56 5.80 -12.74
CA GLU A 144 -10.84 6.53 -12.76
C GLU A 144 -10.68 7.94 -12.19
N MET A 145 -9.88 8.10 -11.14
CA MET A 145 -9.46 9.39 -10.59
C MET A 145 -8.58 10.22 -11.54
N GLY A 146 -8.12 9.65 -12.65
CA GLY A 146 -7.31 10.34 -13.65
C GLY A 146 -5.85 10.52 -13.27
N LEU A 147 -5.33 9.80 -12.27
CA LEU A 147 -3.95 9.97 -11.79
C LEU A 147 -2.91 9.67 -12.88
N HIS A 148 -3.24 8.82 -13.86
CA HIS A 148 -2.40 8.53 -15.02
C HIS A 148 -2.26 9.71 -16.00
N ARG A 149 -3.09 10.75 -15.91
CA ARG A 149 -3.07 11.91 -16.81
C ARG A 149 -2.37 13.13 -16.21
N LEU A 150 -1.67 12.97 -15.09
CA LEU A 150 -0.97 14.08 -14.44
C LEU A 150 0.22 14.52 -15.33
N ASP A 151 0.13 15.70 -15.95
CA ASP A 151 1.16 16.27 -16.83
C ASP A 151 2.32 16.82 -16.01
N ASP A 152 3.53 16.25 -16.11
CA ASP A 152 4.71 16.69 -15.35
C ASP A 152 5.09 18.13 -15.71
N ASP A 153 4.67 19.09 -14.88
CA ASP A 153 4.99 20.50 -15.03
C ASP A 153 6.22 20.92 -14.20
N GLY A 154 6.88 19.96 -13.55
CA GLY A 154 8.07 20.21 -12.72
C GLY A 154 7.78 21.05 -11.47
N THR A 155 6.52 21.29 -11.12
CA THR A 155 6.18 21.96 -9.87
C THR A 155 6.34 20.95 -8.72
N GLY A 156 7.14 21.31 -7.72
CA GLY A 156 7.36 20.52 -6.51
C GLY A 156 6.15 20.52 -5.58
N ASP A 157 4.96 20.21 -6.10
CA ASP A 157 3.74 20.08 -5.32
C ASP A 157 3.73 18.73 -4.56
N ASP A 158 3.68 18.83 -3.24
CA ASP A 158 3.61 17.70 -2.33
C ASP A 158 2.38 16.83 -2.62
N HIS A 159 1.23 17.45 -2.95
CA HIS A 159 0.01 16.72 -3.25
C HIS A 159 0.16 15.85 -4.50
N ARG A 160 0.68 16.44 -5.57
CA ARG A 160 1.04 15.74 -6.81
C ARG A 160 2.01 14.58 -6.54
N THR A 161 2.99 14.76 -5.67
CA THR A 161 3.91 13.69 -5.30
C THR A 161 3.17 12.51 -4.67
N VAL A 162 2.23 12.75 -3.75
CA VAL A 162 1.42 11.68 -3.14
C VAL A 162 0.53 10.99 -4.18
N GLN A 163 -0.05 11.75 -5.12
CA GLN A 163 -0.83 11.18 -6.23
C GLN A 163 0.00 10.22 -7.09
N LEU A 164 1.22 10.63 -7.47
CA LEU A 164 2.13 9.79 -8.24
C LEU A 164 2.56 8.54 -7.47
N ILE A 165 2.84 8.67 -6.16
CA ILE A 165 3.18 7.52 -5.30
C ILE A 165 2.03 6.50 -5.31
N THR A 166 0.81 7.00 -5.14
CA THR A 166 -0.42 6.20 -5.11
C THR A 166 -0.65 5.47 -6.43
N LEU A 167 -0.54 6.17 -7.55
CA LEU A 167 -0.67 5.59 -8.89
C LEU A 167 0.37 4.50 -9.14
N TRP A 168 1.65 4.82 -8.94
CA TRP A 168 2.74 3.89 -9.23
C TRP A 168 2.74 2.68 -8.29
N GLY A 169 2.33 2.86 -7.03
CA GLY A 169 2.11 1.76 -6.09
C GLY A 169 1.01 0.81 -6.53
N ALA A 170 -0.17 1.34 -6.85
CA ALA A 170 -1.30 0.53 -7.33
C ALA A 170 -0.97 -0.20 -8.64
N PHE A 171 -0.30 0.49 -9.57
CA PHE A 171 0.14 -0.10 -10.84
C PHE A 171 1.16 -1.23 -10.64
N SER A 172 2.17 -1.01 -9.80
CA SER A 172 3.23 -2.00 -9.56
C SER A 172 2.66 -3.26 -8.89
N LEU A 173 1.69 -3.10 -7.99
CA LEU A 173 1.02 -4.21 -7.33
C LEU A 173 0.22 -5.09 -8.33
N ASP A 174 -0.59 -4.49 -9.21
CA ASP A 174 -1.31 -5.23 -10.26
C ASP A 174 -0.37 -6.00 -11.20
N HIS A 175 0.78 -5.41 -11.50
CA HIS A 175 1.79 -6.03 -12.36
C HIS A 175 2.54 -7.17 -11.69
N ALA A 176 2.90 -6.99 -10.42
CA ALA A 176 3.51 -8.04 -9.64
C ALA A 176 2.60 -9.28 -9.64
N TRP A 177 1.30 -9.09 -9.40
CA TRP A 177 0.31 -10.16 -9.45
C TRP A 177 0.17 -10.82 -10.83
N SER A 178 0.13 -10.01 -11.88
CA SER A 178 0.01 -10.51 -13.25
C SER A 178 1.22 -11.37 -13.61
N LEU A 179 2.42 -10.92 -13.24
CA LEU A 179 3.66 -11.65 -13.48
C LEU A 179 3.73 -12.96 -12.68
N THR A 180 3.41 -12.94 -11.38
CA THR A 180 3.53 -14.12 -10.52
C THR A 180 2.50 -15.20 -10.86
N THR A 181 1.34 -14.81 -11.37
CA THR A 181 0.26 -15.76 -11.72
C THR A 181 0.20 -16.13 -13.20
N GLY A 182 1.09 -15.55 -14.04
CA GLY A 182 1.05 -15.72 -15.50
C GLY A 182 -0.21 -15.13 -16.13
N GLY A 183 -0.88 -14.21 -15.42
CA GLY A 183 -2.08 -13.53 -15.89
C GLY A 183 -1.78 -12.30 -16.74
N LEU A 184 -2.83 -11.77 -17.36
CA LEU A 184 -2.78 -10.46 -18.01
C LEU A 184 -3.08 -9.36 -16.97
N PRO A 185 -2.35 -8.23 -17.00
CA PRO A 185 -2.71 -7.05 -16.23
C PRO A 185 -4.11 -6.56 -16.57
N GLN A 186 -4.73 -5.80 -15.68
CA GLN A 186 -6.07 -5.24 -15.91
C GLN A 186 -6.15 -4.31 -17.13
N PHE A 187 -5.00 -3.92 -17.70
CA PHE A 187 -4.90 -3.03 -18.84
C PHE A 187 -4.43 -3.76 -20.10
N SER A 188 -5.27 -3.75 -21.13
CA SER A 188 -4.94 -4.28 -22.47
C SER A 188 -4.03 -3.35 -23.28
N ARG A 189 -3.98 -2.05 -22.94
CA ARG A 189 -3.13 -1.06 -23.61
C ARG A 189 -2.41 -0.22 -22.56
N PHE A 190 -1.10 -0.06 -22.73
CA PHE A 190 -0.28 0.74 -21.81
C PHE A 190 -0.80 2.20 -21.78
N PRO A 191 -1.37 2.66 -20.64
CA PRO A 191 -1.72 4.06 -20.46
C PRO A 191 -0.48 4.94 -20.68
N ARG A 192 -0.69 6.17 -21.16
CA ARG A 192 0.38 7.18 -21.08
C ARG A 192 0.56 7.49 -19.59
N PHE A 193 1.66 7.04 -19.00
CA PHE A 193 1.98 7.29 -17.60
C PHE A 193 2.79 8.59 -17.44
N PRO A 194 2.62 9.30 -16.31
CA PRO A 194 3.51 10.38 -15.92
C PRO A 194 4.96 9.89 -15.76
N SER A 195 5.89 10.84 -15.65
CA SER A 195 7.27 10.54 -15.28
C SER A 195 7.34 9.77 -13.95
N LYS A 196 8.39 8.95 -13.80
CA LYS A 196 8.68 8.33 -12.51
C LYS A 196 9.05 9.41 -11.51
N ILE A 197 8.77 9.15 -10.24
CA ILE A 197 9.04 10.10 -9.20
C ILE A 197 10.55 10.19 -8.99
N HIS A 198 11.05 11.42 -8.84
CA HIS A 198 12.46 11.65 -8.59
C HIS A 198 12.89 10.98 -7.28
N VAL A 199 14.07 10.37 -7.31
CA VAL A 199 14.73 9.81 -6.14
C VAL A 199 15.43 10.95 -5.44
N ASN A 200 14.95 11.36 -4.26
CA ASN A 200 15.75 12.22 -3.39
C ASN A 200 16.76 11.35 -2.64
N SER A 201 18.05 11.58 -2.87
CA SER A 201 19.16 10.88 -2.22
C SER A 201 19.11 10.95 -0.69
N GLU A 202 18.62 12.06 -0.13
CA GLU A 202 18.50 12.22 1.33
C GLU A 202 17.51 11.25 1.95
N LEU A 203 16.42 10.91 1.23
CA LEU A 203 15.43 9.95 1.70
C LEU A 203 16.01 8.52 1.69
N GLU A 204 16.89 8.21 0.74
CA GLU A 204 17.50 6.88 0.61
C GLU A 204 18.50 6.58 1.73
N GLU A 205 19.15 7.61 2.25
CA GLU A 205 20.11 7.54 3.36
C GLU A 205 19.45 7.51 4.74
N THR A 206 18.12 7.64 4.82
CA THR A 206 17.41 7.52 6.11
C THR A 206 17.66 6.15 6.75
N SER A 207 17.98 6.16 8.04
CA SER A 207 18.30 4.95 8.79
C SER A 207 17.07 4.07 8.92
N TRP A 208 17.22 2.81 8.52
CA TRP A 208 16.30 1.70 8.76
C TRP A 208 16.93 0.75 9.78
N ALA A 209 16.12 0.23 10.68
CA ALA A 209 16.49 -0.83 11.61
C ALA A 209 15.33 -1.83 11.71
N PRO A 210 15.63 -3.12 11.98
CA PRO A 210 14.60 -4.10 12.25
C PRO A 210 13.71 -3.68 13.43
N TYR A 211 12.40 -3.85 13.26
CA TYR A 211 11.41 -3.59 14.31
C TYR A 211 10.63 -4.87 14.59
N THR A 212 10.53 -5.27 15.85
CA THR A 212 9.89 -6.52 16.29
C THR A 212 8.90 -6.23 17.43
N ASP A 213 8.29 -7.27 17.99
CA ASP A 213 7.42 -7.14 19.17
C ASP A 213 8.15 -6.55 20.39
N ASP A 214 9.47 -6.69 20.47
CA ASP A 214 10.32 -6.08 21.50
C ASP A 214 10.69 -4.61 21.19
N GLY A 215 10.23 -4.08 20.05
CA GLY A 215 10.53 -2.75 19.56
C GLY A 215 11.69 -2.71 18.54
N PRO A 216 12.31 -1.53 18.34
CA PRO A 216 13.43 -1.39 17.40
C PRO A 216 14.68 -2.08 17.94
N ASP A 217 15.43 -2.73 17.06
CA ASP A 217 16.72 -3.32 17.43
C ASP A 217 17.69 -2.23 17.93
N PRO A 218 18.16 -2.31 19.19
CA PRO A 218 19.01 -1.27 19.76
C PRO A 218 20.44 -1.29 19.23
N ARG A 219 20.84 -2.35 18.50
CA ARG A 219 22.21 -2.54 18.02
C ARG A 219 22.52 -1.59 16.86
N PRO A 220 23.56 -0.75 16.96
CA PRO A 220 23.96 0.12 15.86
C PRO A 220 24.32 -0.64 14.58
N GLU A 221 24.81 -1.88 14.71
CA GLU A 221 25.19 -2.72 13.57
C GLU A 221 23.99 -3.23 12.78
N ALA A 222 22.78 -3.19 13.36
CA ALA A 222 21.54 -3.56 12.69
C ALA A 222 20.97 -2.40 11.83
N GLN A 223 21.53 -1.19 11.97
CA GLN A 223 21.10 -0.03 11.20
C GLN A 223 21.72 -0.05 9.79
N GLN A 224 20.91 0.26 8.80
CA GLN A 224 21.33 0.39 7.41
C GLN A 224 20.52 1.47 6.69
N PRO A 225 21.01 2.02 5.58
CA PRO A 225 20.21 2.92 4.74
C PRO A 225 18.96 2.21 4.21
N CYS A 226 17.82 2.90 4.15
CA CYS A 226 16.56 2.28 3.78
C CYS A 226 16.40 1.99 2.27
N HIS A 227 17.02 2.80 1.40
CA HIS A 227 16.92 2.71 -0.07
C HIS A 227 15.48 2.56 -0.63
N ILE A 228 14.47 3.03 0.11
CA ILE A 228 13.06 2.73 -0.18
C ILE A 228 12.60 3.20 -1.57
N ARG A 229 13.13 4.32 -2.03
CA ARG A 229 12.75 4.92 -3.30
C ARG A 229 13.36 4.17 -4.48
N SER A 230 14.59 3.69 -4.35
CA SER A 230 15.23 2.77 -5.29
C SER A 230 14.45 1.46 -5.45
N VAL A 231 14.05 0.82 -4.34
CA VAL A 231 13.26 -0.42 -4.38
C VAL A 231 11.93 -0.18 -5.09
N PHE A 232 11.19 0.86 -4.69
CA PHE A 232 9.94 1.26 -5.33
C PHE A 232 10.11 1.50 -6.85
N ASN A 233 11.18 2.19 -7.26
CA ASN A 233 11.44 2.46 -8.68
C ASN A 233 11.76 1.20 -9.47
N CYS A 234 12.39 0.19 -8.85
CA CYS A 234 12.61 -1.12 -9.44
C CYS A 234 11.28 -1.83 -9.70
N PHE A 235 10.36 -1.86 -8.72
CA PHE A 235 9.02 -2.42 -8.92
C PHE A 235 8.23 -1.68 -10.02
N CYS A 236 8.40 -0.37 -10.15
CA CYS A 236 7.80 0.39 -11.24
C CYS A 236 8.38 0.04 -12.64
N GLU A 237 9.51 -0.67 -12.74
CA GLU A 237 10.00 -1.24 -14.02
C GLU A 237 9.22 -2.48 -14.47
N LEU A 238 8.34 -3.05 -13.65
CA LEU A 238 7.44 -4.14 -14.06
C LEU A 238 6.54 -3.75 -15.25
N LYS A 239 6.44 -2.47 -15.59
CA LYS A 239 5.92 -1.98 -16.88
C LYS A 239 6.53 -2.65 -18.12
N ILE A 240 7.73 -3.24 -18.01
CA ILE A 240 8.35 -4.01 -19.09
C ILE A 240 7.52 -5.23 -19.48
N TYR A 241 6.73 -5.79 -18.54
CA TYR A 241 5.83 -6.91 -18.81
C TYR A 241 4.79 -6.55 -19.88
N HIS A 242 4.23 -5.33 -19.89
CA HIS A 242 3.37 -4.88 -20.99
C HIS A 242 4.09 -4.79 -22.32
N LYS A 243 5.35 -4.33 -22.33
CA LYS A 243 6.14 -4.29 -23.58
C LYS A 243 6.35 -5.70 -24.12
N TYR A 244 6.59 -6.68 -23.23
CA TYR A 244 6.70 -8.08 -23.59
C TYR A 244 5.38 -8.63 -24.13
N LEU A 245 4.26 -8.42 -23.44
CA LEU A 245 2.93 -8.88 -23.89
C LEU A 245 2.58 -8.29 -25.26
N HIS A 246 2.75 -6.97 -25.42
CA HIS A 246 2.51 -6.31 -26.71
C HIS A 246 3.45 -6.84 -27.80
N TRP A 247 4.73 -7.08 -27.49
CA TRP A 247 5.65 -7.70 -28.44
C TRP A 247 5.17 -9.12 -28.83
N TYR A 248 4.77 -9.94 -27.86
CA TYR A 248 4.26 -11.30 -28.09
C TYR A 248 2.98 -11.31 -28.94
N GLU A 249 2.06 -10.37 -28.72
CA GLU A 249 0.87 -10.17 -29.55
C GLU A 249 1.22 -9.79 -31.00
N ASN A 250 2.35 -9.15 -31.25
CA ASN A 250 2.80 -8.82 -32.61
C ASN A 250 3.53 -9.98 -33.31
N ILE A 251 3.84 -11.07 -32.59
CA ILE A 251 4.42 -12.27 -33.21
C ILE A 251 3.31 -13.01 -34.00
N PRO A 252 3.54 -13.40 -35.26
CA PRO A 252 2.60 -14.23 -36.02
C PRO A 252 2.22 -15.51 -35.27
N ASP A 253 0.95 -15.91 -35.32
CA ASP A 253 0.44 -17.06 -34.56
C ASP A 253 1.25 -18.34 -34.77
N ALA A 254 1.73 -18.58 -36.00
CA ALA A 254 2.56 -19.73 -36.36
C ALA A 254 3.89 -19.83 -35.58
N LEU A 255 4.36 -18.71 -35.01
CA LEU A 255 5.61 -18.61 -34.26
C LEU A 255 5.38 -18.47 -32.74
N ARG A 256 4.13 -18.43 -32.27
CA ARG A 256 3.81 -18.36 -30.84
C ARG A 256 3.92 -19.76 -30.22
N LEU A 257 4.87 -19.90 -29.30
CA LEU A 257 4.99 -21.10 -28.46
C LEU A 257 3.77 -21.16 -27.52
N GLY A 258 2.93 -22.19 -27.69
CA GLY A 258 1.72 -22.44 -26.90
C GLY A 258 0.44 -22.73 -27.71
N LEU A 259 0.40 -22.43 -29.01
CA LEU A 259 -0.74 -22.75 -29.89
C LEU A 259 -0.50 -23.97 -30.81
N ASN A 260 0.73 -24.47 -30.85
CA ASN A 260 1.16 -25.58 -31.71
C ASN A 260 1.37 -26.91 -30.98
N PHE A 261 0.86 -27.05 -29.76
CA PHE A 261 0.85 -28.32 -29.01
C PHE A 261 -0.48 -28.53 -28.31
#